data_AF-A0A7S1B3H0-F1
#
_entry.id   AF-A0A7S1B3H0-F1
#
_cell.length_a   1.000
_cell.length_b   1.000
_cell.length_c   1.000
_cell.angle_alpha   90.00
_cell.angle_beta   90.00
_cell.angle_gamma   90.00
#
_symmetry.space_group_name_H-M   'P 1'
#
loop_
_entity.id
_entity.type
_entity.pdbx_description
1 polymer ?
#
loop_
_entity_poly.entity_id
_entity_poly.type
_entity_poly.pdbx_seq_one_letter_code
_entity_poly.pdbx_strand_id
1 'polypeptide(L)'
;PRSSHRVHPTACTAVAFLSGEAALVTCSAPDNALSVWLLENGGRTLRPLRSRAGHGRRGVLALRYRRGGAALADFGAETTAHDILSAGGDRSLRVHGGVYSG
;
A
#
# COMPACT_ATOMS: atom_id res chain seq x y z
N PRO A 1 -8.53 -23.60 -0.77
CA PRO A 1 -7.11 -23.46 -1.17
C PRO A 1 -6.50 -22.20 -0.55
N ARG A 2 -5.35 -22.32 0.14
CA ARG A 2 -4.58 -21.18 0.65
C ARG A 2 -3.56 -20.77 -0.41
N SER A 3 -3.55 -19.50 -0.82
CA SER A 3 -2.46 -18.92 -1.62
C SER A 3 -1.42 -18.31 -0.68
N SER A 4 -0.14 -18.37 -1.07
CA SER A 4 0.98 -17.78 -0.33
C SER A 4 1.87 -17.02 -1.31
N HIS A 5 2.31 -15.83 -0.93
CA HIS A 5 3.07 -14.92 -1.78
C HIS A 5 4.27 -14.34 -1.04
N ARG A 6 5.43 -14.33 -1.68
CA ARG A 6 6.61 -13.61 -1.19
C ARG A 6 6.51 -12.15 -1.62
N VAL A 7 6.11 -11.30 -0.69
CA VAL A 7 5.94 -9.84 -0.92
C VAL A 7 7.17 -9.02 -0.58
N HIS A 8 8.08 -9.56 0.22
CA HIS A 8 9.29 -8.90 0.69
C HIS A 8 10.44 -9.92 0.79
N PRO A 9 11.71 -9.53 0.56
CA PRO A 9 12.86 -10.40 0.79
C PRO A 9 13.09 -10.69 2.28
N THR A 10 12.54 -9.85 3.15
CA THR A 10 12.63 -9.98 4.62
C THR A 10 11.22 -10.05 5.24
N ALA A 11 11.12 -9.94 6.57
CA ALA A 11 9.86 -10.08 7.29
C ALA A 11 8.85 -8.98 6.90
N CYS A 12 7.70 -9.39 6.38
CA CYS A 12 6.57 -8.48 6.20
C CYS A 12 6.06 -8.03 7.59
N THR A 13 6.18 -6.75 7.88
CA THR A 13 5.86 -6.18 9.20
C THR A 13 4.44 -5.65 9.31
N ALA A 14 3.83 -5.22 8.20
CA ALA A 14 2.43 -4.81 8.18
C ALA A 14 1.81 -5.00 6.80
N VAL A 15 0.49 -5.15 6.80
CA VAL A 15 -0.36 -5.25 5.61
C VAL A 15 -1.66 -4.48 5.83
N ALA A 16 -2.19 -3.83 4.80
CA ALA A 16 -3.54 -3.26 4.79
C ALA A 16 -4.19 -3.38 3.42
N PHE A 17 -5.48 -3.70 3.40
CA PHE A 17 -6.30 -3.62 2.19
C PHE A 17 -6.68 -2.16 1.92
N LEU A 18 -6.70 -1.80 0.64
CA LEU A 18 -7.26 -0.53 0.19
C LEU A 18 -8.78 -0.74 0.01
N SER A 19 -9.58 -0.37 1.01
CA SER A 19 -11.04 -0.56 0.97
C SER A 19 -11.65 0.10 -0.27
N GLY A 20 -12.46 -0.67 -1.02
CA GLY A 20 -13.04 -0.26 -2.29
C GLY A 20 -12.19 -0.66 -3.51
N GLU A 21 -10.94 -1.05 -3.31
CA GLU A 21 -9.99 -1.38 -4.37
C GLU A 21 -9.63 -2.87 -4.33
N ALA A 22 -9.33 -3.44 -5.51
CA ALA A 22 -8.70 -4.74 -5.62
C ALA A 22 -7.19 -4.63 -5.35
N ALA A 23 -6.81 -4.05 -4.21
CA ALA A 23 -5.42 -3.77 -3.89
C ALA A 23 -5.10 -3.86 -2.40
N LEU A 24 -3.83 -4.11 -2.10
CA LEU A 24 -3.28 -4.05 -0.75
C LEU A 24 -1.91 -3.40 -0.72
N VAL A 25 -1.52 -2.95 0.46
CA VAL A 25 -0.20 -2.39 0.73
C VAL A 25 0.50 -3.25 1.77
N THR A 26 1.77 -3.57 1.53
CA THR A 26 2.64 -4.24 2.50
C THR A 26 3.84 -3.38 2.81
N CYS A 27 4.38 -3.54 4.02
CA CYS A 27 5.65 -2.94 4.39
C CYS A 27 6.54 -3.93 5.13
N SER A 28 7.83 -3.66 5.07
CA SER A 28 8.84 -4.41 5.80
C SER A 28 9.88 -3.45 6.36
N ALA A 29 10.05 -3.51 7.68
CA ALA A 29 11.03 -2.67 8.36
C ALA A 29 12.48 -3.02 7.96
N PRO A 30 12.88 -4.30 7.87
CA PRO A 30 14.27 -4.62 7.57
C PRO A 30 14.71 -4.30 6.14
N ASP A 31 13.83 -4.46 5.14
CA ASP A 31 14.13 -4.05 3.75
C ASP A 31 13.75 -2.60 3.43
N ASN A 32 13.12 -1.91 4.39
CA ASN A 32 12.71 -0.53 4.28
C ASN A 32 11.80 -0.27 3.06
N ALA A 33 10.99 -1.25 2.66
CA ALA A 33 10.11 -1.15 1.52
C ALA A 33 8.64 -0.95 1.90
N LEU A 34 7.97 -0.15 1.08
CA LEU A 34 6.51 -0.05 0.96
C LEU A 34 6.12 -0.50 -0.44
N SER A 35 5.24 -1.49 -0.54
CA SER A 35 4.82 -2.06 -1.82
C SER A 35 3.29 -2.11 -1.92
N VAL A 36 2.77 -1.67 -3.06
CA VAL A 36 1.35 -1.75 -3.43
C VAL A 36 1.17 -2.90 -4.42
N TRP A 37 0.15 -3.71 -4.19
CA TRP A 37 -0.14 -4.92 -4.96
C TRP A 37 -1.58 -4.89 -5.44
N LEU A 38 -1.80 -5.27 -6.69
CA LEU A 38 -3.13 -5.57 -7.21
C LEU A 38 -3.49 -7.02 -6.92
N LEU A 39 -4.73 -7.21 -6.50
CA LEU A 39 -5.36 -8.50 -6.25
C LEU A 39 -6.02 -8.98 -7.55
N GLU A 40 -5.45 -10.03 -8.12
CA GLU A 40 -5.97 -10.65 -9.33
C GLU A 40 -6.60 -12.01 -9.00
N ASN A 41 -7.37 -12.56 -9.96
CA ASN A 41 -7.98 -13.88 -9.85
C ASN A 41 -8.81 -14.07 -8.56
N GLY A 42 -9.63 -13.08 -8.21
CA GLY A 42 -10.44 -13.10 -6.99
C GLY A 42 -9.62 -13.04 -5.70
N GLY A 43 -8.49 -12.34 -5.70
CA GLY A 43 -7.60 -12.18 -4.54
C GLY A 43 -6.61 -13.33 -4.34
N ARG A 44 -6.42 -14.18 -5.35
CA ARG A 44 -5.53 -15.34 -5.27
C ARG A 44 -4.11 -15.03 -5.70
N THR A 45 -3.92 -14.04 -6.56
CA THR A 45 -2.61 -13.62 -7.07
C THR A 45 -2.34 -12.16 -6.76
N LEU A 46 -1.06 -11.83 -6.53
CA LEU A 46 -0.59 -10.47 -6.29
C LEU A 46 0.28 -10.02 -7.44
N ARG A 47 -0.11 -8.94 -8.12
CA ARG A 47 0.72 -8.28 -9.11
C ARG A 47 1.32 -7.00 -8.50
N PRO A 48 2.65 -6.81 -8.54
CA PRO A 48 3.26 -5.59 -8.02
C PRO A 48 2.83 -4.39 -8.86
N LEU A 49 2.32 -3.35 -8.19
CA LEU A 49 1.95 -2.09 -8.85
C LEU A 49 3.04 -1.04 -8.66
N ARG A 50 3.48 -0.84 -7.42
CA ARG A 50 4.53 0.13 -7.05
C ARG A 50 5.31 -0.40 -5.86
N SER A 51 6.60 -0.12 -5.82
CA SER A 51 7.42 -0.31 -4.63
C SER A 51 8.34 0.89 -4.44
N ARG A 52 8.59 1.27 -3.19
CA ARG A 52 9.47 2.39 -2.85
C ARG A 52 10.12 2.18 -1.49
N ALA A 53 11.26 2.83 -1.30
CA ALA A 53 11.81 3.02 0.03
C ALA A 53 10.84 3.88 0.87
N GLY A 54 10.51 3.38 2.06
CA GLY A 54 9.53 4.02 2.93
C GLY A 54 10.12 5.10 3.83
N HIS A 55 11.23 4.80 4.51
CA HIS A 55 11.85 5.65 5.51
C HIS A 55 13.39 5.60 5.46
N GLY A 56 14.08 6.30 6.35
CA GLY A 56 15.54 6.19 6.51
C GLY A 56 15.93 5.01 7.41
N ARG A 57 16.69 5.31 8.47
CA ARG A 57 17.10 4.31 9.48
C ARG A 57 15.89 3.56 10.06
N ARG A 58 16.05 2.25 10.25
CA ARG A 58 15.07 1.33 10.88
C ARG A 58 13.74 1.15 10.15
N GLY A 59 13.65 1.57 8.88
CA GLY A 59 12.58 1.21 7.96
C GLY A 59 11.18 1.64 8.37
N VAL A 60 10.17 1.02 7.75
CA VAL A 60 8.75 1.30 8.00
C VAL A 60 8.27 0.43 9.17
N LEU A 61 7.78 1.05 10.23
CA LEU A 61 7.34 0.39 11.47
C LEU A 61 5.82 0.28 11.57
N ALA A 62 5.10 1.18 10.90
CA ALA A 62 3.64 1.18 10.93
C ALA A 62 3.07 1.63 9.59
N LEU A 63 1.93 1.04 9.25
CA LEU A 63 1.13 1.38 8.08
C LEU A 63 -0.32 1.63 8.51
N ARG A 64 -0.93 2.70 8.02
CA ARG A 64 -2.37 2.95 8.10
C ARG A 64 -2.90 3.37 6.74
N TYR A 65 -4.14 3.01 6.49
CA TYR A 65 -4.86 3.36 5.28
C TYR A 65 -6.11 4.13 5.66
N ARG A 66 -6.41 5.18 4.88
CA ARG A 66 -7.67 5.89 4.93
C ARG A 66 -8.23 6.02 3.51
N ARG A 67 -9.49 5.61 3.33
CA ARG A 67 -10.28 5.98 2.15
C ARG A 67 -10.66 7.46 2.30
N GLY A 68 -10.23 8.29 1.37
CA GLY A 68 -10.64 9.69 1.27
C GLY A 68 -12.03 9.83 0.65
N GLY A 69 -12.46 11.08 0.46
CA GLY A 69 -13.71 11.41 -0.24
C GLY A 69 -13.63 11.17 -1.75
N ALA A 70 -14.75 11.41 -2.43
CA ALA A 70 -14.80 11.42 -3.90
C ALA A 70 -13.84 12.48 -4.44
N ALA A 71 -12.94 12.06 -5.32
CA ALA A 71 -12.10 12.91 -6.14
C ALA A 71 -12.72 13.00 -7.55
N LEU A 72 -12.85 14.21 -8.07
CA LEU A 72 -13.26 14.45 -9.45
C LEU A 72 -12.10 14.07 -10.37
N ALA A 73 -12.29 13.06 -11.22
CA ALA A 73 -11.40 12.86 -12.36
C ALA A 73 -11.77 13.80 -13.51
N ASP A 74 -10.79 14.16 -14.33
CA ASP A 74 -10.92 15.01 -15.54
C ASP A 74 -11.97 14.54 -16.56
N PHE A 75 -12.59 13.37 -16.37
CA PHE A 75 -13.57 12.76 -17.28
C PHE A 75 -14.89 12.34 -16.61
N GLY A 76 -15.23 12.88 -15.44
CA GLY A 76 -16.54 12.66 -14.80
C GLY A 76 -16.74 11.26 -14.21
N ALA A 77 -15.70 10.44 -14.15
CA ALA A 77 -15.70 9.22 -13.34
C ALA A 77 -15.49 9.59 -11.87
N GLU A 78 -16.30 9.02 -10.98
CA GLU A 78 -16.03 9.08 -9.55
C GLU A 78 -14.75 8.31 -9.27
N THR A 79 -13.71 9.00 -8.84
CA THR A 79 -12.51 8.35 -8.33
C THR A 79 -12.49 8.49 -6.82
N THR A 80 -11.95 7.49 -6.13
CA THR A 80 -11.79 7.59 -4.68
C THR A 80 -10.36 8.07 -4.41
N ALA A 81 -10.20 9.10 -3.59
CA ALA A 81 -8.89 9.45 -3.07
C ALA A 81 -8.47 8.45 -1.99
N HIS A 82 -7.19 8.07 -1.95
CA HIS A 82 -6.66 7.15 -0.96
C HIS A 82 -5.43 7.76 -0.30
N ASP A 83 -5.38 7.69 1.03
CA ASP A 83 -4.20 8.08 1.80
C ASP A 83 -3.58 6.84 2.45
N ILE A 84 -2.29 6.66 2.18
CA ILE A 84 -1.46 5.71 2.91
C ILE A 84 -0.57 6.51 3.85
N LEU A 85 -0.58 6.15 5.13
CA LEU A 85 0.32 6.69 6.14
C LEU A 85 1.37 5.65 6.46
N SER A 86 2.64 6.05 6.41
CA SER A 86 3.75 5.24 6.90
C SER A 86 4.50 5.99 8.00
N ALA A 87 4.85 5.29 9.07
CA ALA A 87 5.74 5.80 10.11
C ALA A 87 7.00 4.95 10.17
N GLY A 88 8.15 5.57 10.37
CA GLY A 88 9.42 4.87 10.36
C GLY A 88 10.34 5.23 11.51
N GLY A 89 11.39 4.43 11.66
CA GLY A 89 12.38 4.64 12.72
C GLY A 89 13.28 5.86 12.52
N ASP A 90 13.12 6.58 11.40
CA ASP A 90 13.69 7.91 11.17
C ASP A 90 12.92 9.03 11.91
N ARG A 91 11.93 8.66 12.75
CA ARG A 91 11.06 9.57 13.50
C ARG A 91 10.20 10.45 12.60
N SER A 92 9.97 10.02 11.36
CA SER A 92 9.05 10.68 10.44
C SER A 92 7.79 9.86 10.23
N LEU A 93 6.70 10.59 9.97
CA LEU A 93 5.48 10.06 9.36
C LEU A 93 5.37 10.67 7.97
N ARG A 94 5.00 9.84 6.99
CA ARG A 94 4.84 10.23 5.59
C ARG A 94 3.43 9.91 5.13
N VAL A 95 2.84 10.84 4.40
CA VAL A 95 1.53 10.70 3.77
C VAL A 95 1.74 10.49 2.28
N HIS A 96 1.19 9.40 1.75
CA HIS A 96 1.21 9.08 0.32
C HIS A 96 -0.23 9.18 -0.18
N GLY A 97 -0.56 10.29 -0.82
CA GLY A 97 -1.83 10.48 -1.50
C GLY A 97 -1.81 9.84 -2.89
N GLY A 98 -2.93 9.26 -3.30
CA GLY A 98 -3.10 8.74 -4.64
C GLY A 98 -4.57 8.66 -5.02
N VAL A 99 -4.84 8.84 -6.32
CA VAL A 99 -6.10 8.47 -6.94
C VAL A 99 -5.86 7.14 -7.64
N TYR A 100 -6.55 6.09 -7.21
CA TYR A 100 -6.52 4.80 -7.89
C TYR A 100 -7.83 4.70 -8.69
N SER A 101 -7.70 4.64 -10.01
CA SER A 101 -8.81 4.26 -10.89
C SER A 101 -8.74 2.75 -11.07
N GLY A 102 -9.77 2.05 -10.60
CA GLY A 102 -9.98 0.62 -10.90
C GLY A 102 -10.15 0.35 -12.39
#